data_AF-A0A1C5PNT6-F1
#
_entry.id   AF-A0A1C5PNT6-F1
#
_cell.length_a   1.000
_cell.length_b   1.000
_cell.length_c   1.000
_cell.angle_alpha   90.00
_cell.angle_beta   90.00
_cell.angle_gamma   90.00
#
_symmetry.space_group_name_H-M   'P 1'
#
loop_
_entity.id
_entity.type
_entity.pdbx_description
1 polymer ?
#
loop_
_entity_poly.entity_id
_entity_poly.type
_entity_poly.pdbx_seq_one_letter_code
_entity_poly.pdbx_strand_id
1 'polypeptide(L)'
;MLEDDLKRYGIKTPPCHVLCETKTGHAPRFVARHTHRHPLPARSLIVLNKDTLVVTPELLFLELAASREIDDIELLRIGFELCGTYVLDVSEDSWDGYTGTDAPITSAKKISAFLERCSGMNGSKRAQRLARLIADGSHSPMETVAALLVSLPHCMGGWNLGRVKMNQRIMTADGPKWVDIFFYKERVGLEYKGRRAHSIERTARDDRRQNRLTGTGITVLNIWYEDLAQEHLCEKLMLNIAHSLGKRMRLRSATYEARRRVLYATLMPSIQRYEQLGG
;
A
#
# COMPACT_ATOMS: atom_id res chain seq x y z
N MET A 1 7.75 -29.91 15.87
CA MET A 1 8.93 -29.07 16.16
C MET A 1 8.97 -27.90 15.19
N LEU A 2 9.59 -28.00 14.01
CA LEU A 2 9.69 -26.85 13.07
C LEU A 2 8.34 -26.18 12.75
N GLU A 3 7.29 -26.93 12.45
CA GLU A 3 5.96 -26.35 12.17
C GLU A 3 5.37 -25.60 13.38
N ASP A 4 5.60 -26.11 14.59
CA ASP A 4 5.12 -25.51 15.84
C ASP A 4 5.91 -24.24 16.19
N ASP A 5 7.22 -24.24 15.93
CA ASP A 5 8.09 -23.08 16.12
C ASP A 5 7.76 -21.96 15.13
N LEU A 6 7.47 -22.30 13.86
CA LEU A 6 6.99 -21.33 12.86
C LEU A 6 5.62 -20.76 13.24
N LYS A 7 4.68 -21.59 13.74
CA LYS A 7 3.40 -21.12 14.28
C LYS A 7 3.56 -20.19 15.48
N ARG A 8 4.52 -20.47 16.39
CA ARG A 8 4.89 -19.58 17.51
C ARG A 8 5.45 -18.24 17.03
N TYR A 9 6.13 -18.21 15.88
CA TYR A 9 6.56 -16.96 15.23
C TYR A 9 5.47 -16.26 14.40
N GLY A 10 4.22 -16.73 14.47
CA GLY A 10 3.07 -16.12 13.79
C GLY A 10 2.85 -16.59 12.35
N ILE A 11 3.62 -17.57 11.85
CA ILE A 11 3.43 -18.13 10.50
C ILE A 11 2.27 -19.13 10.55
N LYS A 12 1.07 -18.64 10.22
CA LYS A 12 -0.19 -19.40 10.34
C LYS A 12 -0.57 -20.21 9.10
N THR A 13 -0.06 -19.86 7.92
CA THR A 13 -0.49 -20.45 6.63
C THR A 13 0.67 -21.13 5.89
N PRO A 14 0.43 -22.30 5.27
CA PRO A 14 1.40 -22.94 4.38
C PRO A 14 1.29 -22.39 2.93
N PRO A 15 2.37 -22.48 2.13
CA PRO A 15 3.69 -22.96 2.52
C PRO A 15 4.47 -21.91 3.32
N CYS A 16 5.22 -22.35 4.33
CA CYS A 16 6.24 -21.51 4.95
C CYS A 16 7.40 -21.34 3.98
N HIS A 17 7.68 -20.10 3.60
CA HIS A 17 8.82 -19.74 2.77
C HIS A 17 10.10 -19.69 3.62
N VAL A 18 11.07 -20.55 3.32
CA VAL A 18 12.35 -20.63 4.03
C VAL A 18 13.49 -20.35 3.06
N LEU A 19 14.33 -19.39 3.40
CA LEU A 19 15.57 -19.11 2.69
C LEU A 19 16.67 -20.06 3.19
N CYS A 20 17.27 -20.82 2.27
CA CYS A 20 18.35 -21.75 2.51
C CYS A 20 19.60 -21.36 1.71
N GLU A 21 20.77 -21.82 2.14
CA GLU A 21 22.00 -21.74 1.35
C GLU A 21 21.96 -22.70 0.15
N THR A 22 21.52 -23.94 0.37
CA THR A 22 21.38 -24.97 -0.68
C THR A 22 20.04 -25.72 -0.59
N LYS A 23 19.63 -26.36 -1.70
CA LYS A 23 18.43 -27.21 -1.78
C LYS A 23 18.77 -28.71 -1.74
N THR A 24 19.44 -29.14 -0.68
CA THR A 24 19.79 -30.56 -0.47
C THR A 24 18.72 -31.29 0.34
N GLY A 25 18.55 -32.61 0.13
CA GLY A 25 17.60 -33.43 0.89
C GLY A 25 16.10 -33.12 0.68
N HIS A 26 15.26 -33.89 1.37
CA HIS A 26 13.80 -33.77 1.36
C HIS A 26 13.32 -32.63 2.28
N ALA A 27 12.35 -31.84 1.83
CA ALA A 27 11.68 -30.82 2.66
C ALA A 27 10.23 -31.24 2.96
N PRO A 28 9.68 -30.92 4.14
CA PRO A 28 8.26 -31.15 4.42
C PRO A 28 7.36 -30.45 3.40
N ARG A 29 6.19 -31.04 3.10
CA ARG A 29 5.23 -30.49 2.11
C ARG A 29 4.78 -29.05 2.40
N PHE A 30 4.80 -28.64 3.67
CA PHE A 30 4.45 -27.27 4.08
C PHE A 30 5.60 -26.26 3.93
N VAL A 31 6.78 -26.63 3.42
CA VAL A 31 7.95 -25.74 3.31
C VAL A 31 8.31 -25.46 1.85
N ALA A 32 8.21 -24.20 1.44
CA ALA A 32 8.76 -23.70 0.17
C ALA A 32 10.20 -23.22 0.38
N ARG A 33 11.17 -23.88 -0.23
CA ARG A 33 12.60 -23.50 -0.10
C ARG A 33 13.03 -22.53 -1.18
N HIS A 34 13.74 -21.48 -0.78
CA HIS A 34 14.33 -20.46 -1.64
C HIS A 34 15.85 -20.42 -1.45
N THR A 35 16.58 -19.94 -2.45
CA THR A 35 18.05 -19.87 -2.50
C THR A 35 18.45 -18.69 -3.38
N HIS A 36 19.43 -17.90 -2.96
CA HIS A 36 20.05 -16.91 -3.83
C HIS A 36 21.24 -17.52 -4.58
N ARG A 37 21.44 -17.08 -5.85
CA ARG A 37 22.63 -17.44 -6.64
C ARG A 37 23.85 -16.58 -6.32
N HIS A 38 23.64 -15.48 -5.63
CA HIS A 38 24.66 -14.52 -5.21
C HIS A 38 24.67 -14.44 -3.68
N PRO A 39 25.78 -14.05 -3.05
CA PRO A 39 25.81 -13.72 -1.63
C PRO A 39 24.71 -12.71 -1.29
N LEU A 40 24.08 -12.88 -0.13
CA LEU A 40 23.07 -11.94 0.33
C LEU A 40 23.68 -10.54 0.54
N PRO A 41 23.01 -9.45 0.11
CA PRO A 41 23.43 -8.10 0.44
C PRO A 41 23.58 -7.88 1.95
N ALA A 42 24.48 -6.97 2.33
CA ALA A 42 24.60 -6.57 3.73
C ALA A 42 23.27 -6.03 4.26
N ARG A 43 22.87 -6.48 5.46
CA ARG A 43 21.57 -6.22 6.12
C ARG A 43 20.37 -6.86 5.41
N SER A 44 20.54 -8.08 4.90
CA SER A 44 19.44 -8.91 4.36
C SER A 44 18.65 -9.70 5.41
N LEU A 45 19.20 -9.90 6.61
CA LEU A 45 18.64 -10.78 7.65
C LEU A 45 18.59 -10.07 9.01
N ILE A 46 17.58 -10.39 9.81
CA ILE A 46 17.37 -9.97 11.20
C ILE A 46 17.48 -11.23 12.07
N VAL A 47 18.22 -11.14 13.19
CA VAL A 47 18.26 -12.21 14.20
C VAL A 47 16.96 -12.15 15.02
N LEU A 48 16.13 -13.18 14.92
CA LEU A 48 14.94 -13.33 15.77
C LEU A 48 15.32 -13.99 17.10
N ASN A 49 16.15 -15.02 17.05
CA ASN A 49 16.74 -15.69 18.21
C ASN A 49 17.98 -16.50 17.77
N LYS A 50 18.57 -17.28 18.69
CA LYS A 50 19.77 -18.10 18.46
C LYS A 50 19.71 -19.03 17.25
N ASP A 51 18.54 -19.56 16.92
CA ASP A 51 18.37 -20.60 15.88
C ASP A 51 17.51 -20.11 14.71
N THR A 52 17.09 -18.83 14.68
CA THR A 52 16.15 -18.31 13.67
C THR A 52 16.53 -16.90 13.21
N LEU A 53 16.66 -16.77 11.89
CA LEU A 53 16.83 -15.51 11.17
C LEU A 53 15.58 -15.25 10.31
N VAL A 54 15.20 -13.98 10.17
CA VAL A 54 14.08 -13.54 9.32
C VAL A 54 14.62 -12.58 8.25
N VAL A 55 14.08 -12.63 7.03
CA VAL A 55 14.46 -11.69 5.96
C VAL A 55 14.06 -10.26 6.32
N THR A 56 14.89 -9.28 5.95
CA THR A 56 14.51 -7.87 6.11
C THR A 56 13.38 -7.49 5.14
N PRO A 57 12.52 -6.50 5.48
CA PRO A 57 11.48 -6.02 4.57
C PRO A 57 12.00 -5.63 3.19
N GLU A 58 13.23 -5.11 3.12
CA GLU A 58 13.88 -4.72 1.88
C GLU A 58 14.34 -5.91 1.03
N LEU A 59 14.80 -7.01 1.65
CA LEU A 59 15.08 -8.26 0.93
C LEU A 59 13.77 -8.92 0.48
N LEU A 60 12.76 -8.98 1.35
CA LEU A 60 11.43 -9.51 1.02
C LEU A 60 10.87 -8.83 -0.23
N PHE A 61 10.88 -7.49 -0.28
CA PHE A 61 10.41 -6.74 -1.46
C PHE A 61 11.18 -7.09 -2.76
N LEU A 62 12.48 -7.36 -2.67
CA LEU A 62 13.28 -7.84 -3.81
C LEU A 62 12.91 -9.26 -4.24
N GLU A 63 12.71 -10.17 -3.28
CA GLU A 63 12.35 -11.57 -3.54
C GLU A 63 10.95 -11.69 -4.16
N LEU A 64 9.98 -10.93 -3.65
CA LEU A 64 8.63 -10.85 -4.21
C LEU A 64 8.65 -10.24 -5.63
N ALA A 65 9.51 -9.24 -5.90
CA ALA A 65 9.72 -8.72 -7.26
C ALA A 65 10.34 -9.75 -8.21
N ALA A 66 11.09 -10.72 -7.70
CA ALA A 66 11.66 -11.82 -8.47
C ALA A 66 10.65 -12.93 -8.77
N SER A 67 9.52 -12.99 -8.03
CA SER A 67 8.42 -13.94 -8.27
C SER A 67 7.59 -13.57 -9.50
N ARG A 68 7.03 -14.60 -10.13
CA ARG A 68 6.04 -14.48 -11.22
C ARG A 68 4.59 -14.54 -10.74
N GLU A 69 4.36 -14.92 -9.49
CA GLU A 69 3.04 -15.09 -8.87
C GLU A 69 2.46 -13.76 -8.40
N ILE A 70 3.30 -12.74 -8.24
CA ILE A 70 2.95 -11.42 -7.72
C ILE A 70 3.08 -10.40 -8.85
N ASP A 71 1.99 -9.71 -9.18
CA ASP A 71 1.97 -8.65 -10.18
C ASP A 71 2.50 -7.30 -9.64
N ASP A 72 2.60 -6.29 -10.50
CA ASP A 72 3.17 -4.98 -10.14
C ASP A 72 2.29 -4.20 -9.15
N ILE A 73 0.97 -4.41 -9.15
CA ILE A 73 0.02 -3.75 -8.25
C ILE A 73 0.04 -4.41 -6.88
N GLU A 74 0.09 -5.75 -6.82
CA GLU A 74 0.18 -6.47 -5.56
C GLU A 74 1.51 -6.18 -4.84
N LEU A 75 2.62 -6.17 -5.59
CA LEU A 75 3.92 -5.78 -5.03
C LEU A 75 3.92 -4.32 -4.54
N LEU A 76 3.18 -3.42 -5.18
CA LEU A 76 3.00 -2.06 -4.67
C LEU A 76 2.16 -2.04 -3.39
N ARG A 77 1.05 -2.79 -3.30
CA ARG A 77 0.23 -2.90 -2.08
C ARG A 77 1.07 -3.38 -0.89
N ILE A 78 1.85 -4.44 -1.08
CA ILE A 78 2.81 -4.94 -0.07
C ILE A 78 3.84 -3.84 0.26
N GLY A 79 4.39 -3.16 -0.74
CA GLY A 79 5.32 -2.05 -0.53
C GLY A 79 4.74 -0.91 0.32
N PHE A 80 3.46 -0.56 0.12
CA PHE A 80 2.74 0.43 0.93
C PHE A 80 2.46 -0.06 2.35
N GLU A 81 2.13 -1.34 2.56
CA GLU A 81 1.95 -1.96 3.88
C GLU A 81 3.27 -1.97 4.67
N LEU A 82 4.36 -2.45 4.07
CA LEU A 82 5.71 -2.46 4.68
C LEU A 82 6.20 -1.05 5.09
N CYS A 83 5.73 0.00 4.41
CA CYS A 83 6.05 1.41 4.66
C CYS A 83 4.92 2.18 5.36
N GLY A 84 3.84 1.49 5.74
CA GLY A 84 2.64 2.05 6.35
C GLY A 84 2.51 1.66 7.82
N THR A 85 1.45 2.15 8.44
CA THR A 85 1.12 1.94 9.86
C THR A 85 -0.10 1.02 9.99
N TYR A 86 -0.19 0.03 9.11
CA TYR A 86 -1.15 -1.06 9.20
C TYR A 86 -0.49 -2.39 8.79
N VAL A 87 -1.06 -3.49 9.25
CA VAL A 87 -0.77 -4.85 8.80
C VAL A 87 -2.08 -5.54 8.46
N LEU A 88 -2.11 -6.30 7.36
CA LEU A 88 -3.28 -7.08 6.97
C LEU A 88 -3.49 -8.25 7.92
N ASP A 89 -4.70 -8.36 8.47
CA ASP A 89 -5.10 -9.50 9.28
C ASP A 89 -5.96 -10.43 8.42
N VAL A 90 -5.35 -11.57 8.09
CA VAL A 90 -5.96 -12.59 7.25
C VAL A 90 -6.70 -13.67 8.06
N SER A 91 -6.85 -13.49 9.36
CA SER A 91 -7.67 -14.38 10.19
C SER A 91 -9.17 -14.22 9.89
N GLU A 92 -9.93 -15.32 10.04
CA GLU A 92 -11.38 -15.31 9.86
C GLU A 92 -12.10 -14.56 11.00
N ASP A 93 -11.46 -14.45 12.16
CA ASP A 93 -11.91 -13.69 13.33
C ASP A 93 -11.69 -12.16 13.18
N SER A 94 -11.14 -11.70 12.05
CA SER A 94 -10.68 -10.32 11.90
C SER A 94 -11.79 -9.30 11.63
N TRP A 95 -12.13 -8.59 12.70
CA TRP A 95 -12.75 -7.27 12.74
C TRP A 95 -11.62 -6.24 12.90
N ASP A 96 -11.29 -5.33 11.96
CA ASP A 96 -11.93 -4.94 10.70
C ASP A 96 -11.16 -5.47 9.44
N GLY A 97 -10.42 -6.59 9.53
CA GLY A 97 -9.62 -7.18 8.44
C GLY A 97 -8.16 -6.68 8.33
N TYR A 98 -7.77 -5.76 9.20
CA TYR A 98 -6.39 -5.25 9.35
C TYR A 98 -6.22 -4.65 10.75
N THR A 99 -4.98 -4.43 11.16
CA THR A 99 -4.66 -3.80 12.46
C THR A 99 -3.70 -2.63 12.25
N GLY A 100 -3.95 -1.51 12.92
CA GLY A 100 -3.03 -0.37 12.94
C GLY A 100 -1.77 -0.65 13.76
N THR A 101 -0.64 -0.06 13.37
CA THR A 101 0.66 -0.20 14.04
C THR A 101 1.26 1.16 14.40
N ASP A 102 2.00 1.24 15.51
CA ASP A 102 2.59 2.52 15.96
C ASP A 102 3.66 3.09 15.00
N ALA A 103 4.28 2.22 14.19
CA ALA A 103 5.34 2.60 13.27
C ALA A 103 5.46 1.61 12.09
N PRO A 104 5.89 2.09 10.90
CA PRO A 104 6.21 1.23 9.77
C PRO A 104 7.50 0.43 10.00
N ILE A 105 7.52 -0.81 9.52
CA ILE A 105 8.70 -1.69 9.64
C ILE A 105 9.85 -1.28 8.70
N THR A 106 9.55 -0.60 7.59
CA THR A 106 10.56 0.05 6.73
C THR A 106 10.07 1.38 6.15
N SER A 107 10.63 1.83 5.04
CA SER A 107 10.23 3.02 4.26
C SER A 107 10.71 2.86 2.82
N ALA A 108 10.06 3.55 1.88
CA ALA A 108 10.44 3.60 0.48
C ALA A 108 11.91 4.06 0.30
N LYS A 109 12.41 4.93 1.20
CA LYS A 109 13.82 5.33 1.26
C LYS A 109 14.76 4.17 1.62
N LYS A 110 14.44 3.38 2.66
CA LYS A 110 15.24 2.21 3.07
C LYS A 110 15.22 1.13 1.97
N ILE A 111 14.04 0.82 1.42
CA ILE A 111 13.88 -0.11 0.29
C ILE A 111 14.75 0.32 -0.89
N SER A 112 14.64 1.58 -1.33
CA SER A 112 15.43 2.11 -2.45
C SER A 112 16.94 2.00 -2.18
N ALA A 113 17.40 2.42 -1.00
CA ALA A 113 18.80 2.35 -0.61
C ALA A 113 19.32 0.91 -0.48
N PHE A 114 18.47 -0.08 -0.17
CA PHE A 114 18.86 -1.50 -0.22
C PHE A 114 19.02 -1.98 -1.67
N LEU A 115 18.03 -1.67 -2.52
CA LEU A 115 17.98 -2.08 -3.92
C LEU A 115 19.12 -1.52 -4.78
N GLU A 116 19.72 -0.38 -4.40
CA GLU A 116 20.94 0.16 -5.02
C GLU A 116 22.12 -0.83 -4.97
N ARG A 117 22.24 -1.62 -3.89
CA ARG A 117 23.28 -2.66 -3.73
C ARG A 117 22.93 -3.99 -4.39
N CYS A 118 21.73 -4.13 -4.94
CA CYS A 118 21.19 -5.37 -5.49
C CYS A 118 21.26 -5.44 -7.03
N SER A 119 22.09 -4.61 -7.66
CA SER A 119 22.24 -4.56 -9.11
C SER A 119 22.63 -5.94 -9.67
N GLY A 120 21.96 -6.38 -10.74
CA GLY A 120 22.18 -7.69 -11.35
C GLY A 120 21.41 -8.85 -10.69
N MET A 121 20.91 -8.71 -9.47
CA MET A 121 20.04 -9.72 -8.85
C MET A 121 18.71 -9.83 -9.59
N ASN A 122 18.08 -11.01 -9.57
CA ASN A 122 16.73 -11.19 -10.12
C ASN A 122 15.73 -10.27 -9.40
N GLY A 123 14.70 -9.80 -10.10
CA GLY A 123 13.72 -8.83 -9.57
C GLY A 123 14.23 -7.38 -9.41
N SER A 124 15.55 -7.15 -9.28
CA SER A 124 16.13 -5.83 -8.92
C SER A 124 15.60 -4.64 -9.73
N LYS A 125 15.63 -4.71 -11.07
CA LYS A 125 15.12 -3.65 -11.96
C LYS A 125 13.62 -3.37 -11.77
N ARG A 126 12.84 -4.40 -11.46
CA ARG A 126 11.38 -4.31 -11.23
C ARG A 126 11.12 -3.68 -9.86
N ALA A 127 11.79 -4.17 -8.82
CA ALA A 127 11.74 -3.59 -7.48
C ALA A 127 12.13 -2.10 -7.48
N GLN A 128 13.24 -1.73 -8.12
CA GLN A 128 13.70 -0.34 -8.23
C GLN A 128 12.72 0.57 -8.99
N ARG A 129 11.96 0.04 -9.95
CA ARG A 129 10.92 0.79 -10.67
C ARG A 129 9.73 1.07 -9.74
N LEU A 130 9.25 0.05 -9.04
CA LEU A 130 8.04 0.12 -8.21
C LEU A 130 8.27 0.85 -6.89
N ALA A 131 9.45 0.72 -6.27
CA ALA A 131 9.80 1.43 -5.04
C ALA A 131 9.71 2.96 -5.16
N ARG A 132 9.84 3.51 -6.39
CA ARG A 132 9.71 4.95 -6.69
C ARG A 132 8.26 5.48 -6.67
N LEU A 133 7.29 4.56 -6.62
CA LEU A 133 5.85 4.82 -6.61
C LEU A 133 5.22 4.57 -5.22
N ILE A 134 5.97 4.01 -4.27
CA ILE A 134 5.54 3.85 -2.88
C ILE A 134 5.55 5.22 -2.17
N ALA A 135 4.53 5.48 -1.36
CA ALA A 135 4.50 6.59 -0.42
C ALA A 135 4.43 6.05 1.02
N ASP A 136 5.34 6.54 1.88
CA ASP A 136 5.40 6.16 3.29
C ASP A 136 4.17 6.68 4.06
N GLY A 137 3.68 5.90 5.03
CA GLY A 137 2.72 6.35 6.04
C GLY A 137 1.22 6.19 5.72
N SER A 138 0.86 5.27 4.82
CA SER A 138 -0.56 4.86 4.67
C SER A 138 -1.08 4.19 5.95
N HIS A 139 -2.26 4.58 6.45
CA HIS A 139 -2.82 4.06 7.72
C HIS A 139 -3.88 2.97 7.53
N SER A 140 -4.29 2.69 6.30
CA SER A 140 -5.24 1.62 6.00
C SER A 140 -5.06 1.03 4.59
N PRO A 141 -5.56 -0.19 4.34
CA PRO A 141 -5.58 -0.77 3.00
C PRO A 141 -6.35 0.10 1.98
N MET A 142 -7.37 0.82 2.45
CA MET A 142 -8.21 1.69 1.61
C MET A 142 -7.52 2.98 1.21
N GLU A 143 -6.75 3.59 2.12
CA GLU A 143 -5.84 4.70 1.78
C GLU A 143 -4.80 4.27 0.73
N THR A 144 -4.22 3.08 0.88
CA THR A 144 -3.30 2.52 -0.11
C THR A 144 -3.98 2.37 -1.48
N VAL A 145 -5.20 1.82 -1.54
CA VAL A 145 -5.97 1.70 -2.79
C VAL A 145 -6.25 3.07 -3.42
N ALA A 146 -6.72 4.03 -2.64
CA ALA A 146 -7.00 5.39 -3.12
C ALA A 146 -5.73 6.09 -3.62
N ALA A 147 -4.60 5.95 -2.89
CA ALA A 147 -3.30 6.49 -3.27
C ALA A 147 -2.80 5.91 -4.59
N LEU A 148 -2.93 4.59 -4.79
CA LEU A 148 -2.56 3.92 -6.04
C LEU A 148 -3.43 4.41 -7.22
N LEU A 149 -4.76 4.51 -7.04
CA LEU A 149 -5.66 5.02 -8.07
C LEU A 149 -5.29 6.43 -8.53
N VAL A 150 -5.08 7.36 -7.60
CA VAL A 150 -4.78 8.76 -7.94
C VAL A 150 -3.35 8.95 -8.48
N SER A 151 -2.35 8.24 -7.93
CA SER A 151 -0.94 8.56 -8.18
C SER A 151 -0.26 7.72 -9.27
N LEU A 152 -0.75 6.51 -9.56
CA LEU A 152 -0.04 5.61 -10.47
C LEU A 152 0.02 6.15 -11.92
N PRO A 153 1.10 5.85 -12.67
CA PRO A 153 1.22 6.25 -14.06
C PRO A 153 0.14 5.63 -14.97
N HIS A 154 -0.25 6.34 -16.03
CA HIS A 154 -1.21 5.86 -17.02
C HIS A 154 -0.81 4.55 -17.73
N CYS A 155 0.49 4.24 -17.80
CA CYS A 155 0.96 2.95 -18.33
C CYS A 155 0.62 1.76 -17.42
N MET A 156 0.28 2.01 -16.15
CA MET A 156 -0.22 1.05 -15.16
C MET A 156 -1.73 1.22 -14.92
N GLY A 157 -2.43 2.03 -15.72
CA GLY A 157 -3.86 2.30 -15.58
C GLY A 157 -4.25 3.40 -14.60
N GLY A 158 -3.28 3.96 -13.86
CA GLY A 158 -3.54 5.00 -12.86
C GLY A 158 -3.81 6.38 -13.45
N TRP A 159 -4.37 7.26 -12.61
CA TRP A 159 -4.78 8.60 -13.03
C TRP A 159 -3.63 9.61 -13.09
N ASN A 160 -2.43 9.27 -12.59
CA ASN A 160 -1.20 10.07 -12.68
C ASN A 160 -1.38 11.52 -12.18
N LEU A 161 -2.22 11.69 -11.17
CA LEU A 161 -2.57 12.99 -10.59
C LEU A 161 -1.44 13.61 -9.76
N GLY A 162 -0.30 12.93 -9.63
CA GLY A 162 0.94 13.46 -9.05
C GLY A 162 1.52 12.55 -7.98
N ARG A 163 2.67 12.96 -7.42
CA ARG A 163 3.23 12.32 -6.23
C ARG A 163 2.41 12.73 -5.01
N VAL A 164 2.02 11.76 -4.20
CA VAL A 164 1.28 11.95 -2.95
C VAL A 164 2.20 11.85 -1.73
N LYS A 165 1.76 12.45 -0.63
CA LYS A 165 2.22 12.22 0.75
C LYS A 165 1.08 11.54 1.50
N MET A 166 1.34 10.47 2.25
CA MET A 166 0.31 9.85 3.10
C MET A 166 0.30 10.46 4.49
N ASN A 167 -0.85 10.41 5.17
CA ASN A 167 -1.07 10.84 6.56
C ASN A 167 -0.37 12.16 6.92
N GLN A 168 -0.51 13.16 6.06
CA GLN A 168 0.22 14.41 6.20
C GLN A 168 -0.33 15.21 7.38
N ARG A 169 0.50 15.41 8.40
CA ARG A 169 0.21 16.31 9.51
C ARG A 169 0.18 17.76 9.00
N ILE A 170 -0.95 18.43 9.20
CA ILE A 170 -1.23 19.83 8.88
C ILE A 170 -1.53 20.57 10.18
N MET A 171 -0.90 21.73 10.39
CA MET A 171 -1.24 22.59 11.54
C MET A 171 -2.43 23.48 11.19
N THR A 172 -3.47 23.46 12.02
CA THR A 172 -4.64 24.34 11.93
C THR A 172 -4.76 25.19 13.20
N ALA A 173 -5.66 26.18 13.22
CA ALA A 173 -5.90 27.02 14.39
C ALA A 173 -6.29 26.22 15.65
N ASP A 174 -6.98 25.08 15.49
CA ASP A 174 -7.37 24.20 16.59
C ASP A 174 -6.35 23.07 16.87
N GLY A 175 -5.11 23.22 16.39
CA GLY A 175 -4.05 22.22 16.54
C GLY A 175 -3.82 21.34 15.30
N PRO A 176 -3.06 20.24 15.45
CA PRO A 176 -2.70 19.37 14.35
C PRO A 176 -3.89 18.56 13.85
N LYS A 177 -3.99 18.41 12.53
CA LYS A 177 -4.85 17.46 11.84
C LYS A 177 -4.02 16.59 10.91
N TRP A 178 -4.60 15.48 10.50
CA TRP A 178 -4.00 14.55 9.55
C TRP A 178 -4.89 14.46 8.32
N VAL A 179 -4.24 14.35 7.17
CA VAL A 179 -4.87 14.25 5.85
C VAL A 179 -4.29 13.04 5.15
N ASP A 180 -5.15 12.08 4.85
CA ASP A 180 -4.75 10.72 4.50
C ASP A 180 -3.92 10.66 3.21
N ILE A 181 -4.29 11.46 2.20
CA ILE A 181 -3.54 11.62 0.94
C ILE A 181 -3.38 13.12 0.64
N PHE A 182 -2.16 13.59 0.42
CA PHE A 182 -1.87 15.02 0.20
C PHE A 182 -1.01 15.30 -1.04
N PHE A 183 -1.50 16.17 -1.91
CA PHE A 183 -0.78 16.75 -3.05
C PHE A 183 -0.11 18.06 -2.63
N TYR A 184 1.16 17.99 -2.27
CA TYR A 184 1.87 19.08 -1.62
C TYR A 184 1.95 20.37 -2.47
N LYS A 185 2.19 20.25 -3.78
CA LYS A 185 2.35 21.40 -4.68
C LYS A 185 1.02 22.12 -4.91
N GLU A 186 -0.05 21.36 -5.10
CA GLU A 186 -1.39 21.85 -5.38
C GLU A 186 -2.17 22.24 -4.11
N ARG A 187 -1.64 21.91 -2.91
CA ARG A 187 -2.29 22.10 -1.60
C ARG A 187 -3.69 21.46 -1.51
N VAL A 188 -3.84 20.28 -2.12
CA VAL A 188 -5.08 19.49 -2.09
C VAL A 188 -4.89 18.26 -1.20
N GLY A 189 -5.80 18.08 -0.25
CA GLY A 189 -5.94 16.89 0.58
C GLY A 189 -7.12 16.03 0.16
N LEU A 190 -6.99 14.72 0.31
CA LEU A 190 -8.08 13.75 0.20
C LEU A 190 -8.20 13.02 1.54
N GLU A 191 -9.43 12.90 2.05
CA GLU A 191 -9.76 12.07 3.23
C GLU A 191 -10.62 10.87 2.78
N TYR A 192 -10.27 9.66 3.20
CA TYR A 192 -11.07 8.47 2.95
C TYR A 192 -12.22 8.37 3.96
N LYS A 193 -13.42 8.00 3.47
CA LYS A 193 -14.63 7.84 4.27
C LYS A 193 -15.26 6.46 3.96
N GLY A 194 -15.01 5.49 4.85
CA GLY A 194 -15.66 4.18 4.81
C GLY A 194 -17.16 4.23 5.16
N ARG A 195 -17.91 3.15 4.89
CA ARG A 195 -19.39 3.12 4.95
C ARG A 195 -20.01 3.57 6.27
N ARG A 196 -19.33 3.31 7.40
CA ARG A 196 -19.75 3.72 8.76
C ARG A 196 -19.62 5.23 9.03
N ALA A 197 -19.30 6.06 8.04
CA ALA A 197 -19.21 7.52 8.19
C ALA A 197 -20.58 8.22 8.30
N HIS A 198 -21.69 7.56 7.92
CA HIS A 198 -23.03 8.14 7.93
C HIS A 198 -23.68 8.19 9.33
N SER A 199 -23.33 9.20 10.13
CA SER A 199 -24.18 9.67 11.23
C SER A 199 -24.34 11.19 11.21
N ILE A 200 -25.51 11.69 11.60
CA ILE A 200 -25.87 13.11 11.52
C ILE A 200 -24.92 13.99 12.37
N GLU A 201 -24.44 13.48 13.51
CA GLU A 201 -23.43 14.14 14.34
C GLU A 201 -22.05 14.23 13.68
N ARG A 202 -21.69 13.27 12.79
CA ARG A 202 -20.42 13.28 12.06
C ARG A 202 -20.43 14.34 10.96
N THR A 203 -21.54 14.54 10.24
CA THR A 203 -21.66 15.61 9.23
C THR A 203 -21.35 16.98 9.82
N ALA A 204 -21.94 17.33 10.97
CA ALA A 204 -21.66 18.60 11.65
C ALA A 204 -20.22 18.73 12.19
N ARG A 205 -19.54 17.62 12.49
CA ARG A 205 -18.11 17.61 12.82
C ARG A 205 -17.23 17.76 11.59
N ASP A 206 -17.59 17.13 10.47
CA ASP A 206 -16.84 17.17 9.21
C ASP A 206 -16.98 18.53 8.51
N ASP A 207 -18.15 19.18 8.52
CA ASP A 207 -18.32 20.56 8.05
C ASP A 207 -17.41 21.52 8.83
N ARG A 208 -17.39 21.39 10.16
CA ARG A 208 -16.46 22.13 11.02
C ARG A 208 -15.01 21.78 10.69
N ARG A 209 -14.69 20.49 10.48
CA ARG A 209 -13.33 20.00 10.16
C ARG A 209 -12.81 20.63 8.86
N GLN A 210 -13.65 20.66 7.83
CA GLN A 210 -13.34 21.14 6.49
C GLN A 210 -13.18 22.67 6.48
N ASN A 211 -14.11 23.43 7.07
CA ASN A 211 -14.01 24.89 7.20
C ASN A 211 -12.69 25.36 7.87
N ARG A 212 -12.18 24.59 8.83
CA ARG A 212 -10.89 24.87 9.51
C ARG A 212 -9.67 24.57 8.66
N LEU A 213 -9.75 23.62 7.72
CA LEU A 213 -8.68 23.32 6.76
C LEU A 213 -8.68 24.35 5.62
N THR A 214 -9.86 24.83 5.19
CA THR A 214 -10.00 25.97 4.26
C THR A 214 -9.23 27.20 4.75
N GLY A 215 -9.28 27.51 6.06
CA GLY A 215 -8.53 28.61 6.67
C GLY A 215 -7.00 28.51 6.57
N THR A 216 -6.45 27.35 6.20
CA THR A 216 -5.00 27.18 5.93
C THR A 216 -4.63 27.40 4.46
N GLY A 217 -5.61 27.61 3.57
CA GLY A 217 -5.42 27.59 2.13
C GLY A 217 -5.19 26.17 1.57
N ILE A 218 -5.79 25.15 2.19
CA ILE A 218 -5.81 23.76 1.72
C ILE A 218 -7.24 23.39 1.31
N THR A 219 -7.39 22.89 0.10
CA THR A 219 -8.65 22.29 -0.37
C THR A 219 -8.69 20.84 0.07
N VAL A 220 -9.76 20.41 0.74
CA VAL A 220 -9.96 19.00 1.13
C VAL A 220 -11.15 18.42 0.39
N LEU A 221 -10.99 17.21 -0.15
CA LEU A 221 -12.03 16.42 -0.79
C LEU A 221 -12.22 15.11 -0.01
N ASN A 222 -13.44 14.61 0.05
CA ASN A 222 -13.73 13.30 0.62
C ASN A 222 -13.76 12.25 -0.50
N ILE A 223 -13.20 11.07 -0.24
CA ILE A 223 -13.31 9.86 -1.06
C ILE A 223 -14.23 8.91 -0.30
N TRP A 224 -15.47 8.77 -0.74
CA TRP A 224 -16.41 7.84 -0.14
C TRP A 224 -16.19 6.42 -0.68
N TYR A 225 -16.49 5.41 0.14
CA TYR A 225 -16.52 4.02 -0.31
C TYR A 225 -17.38 3.84 -1.58
N GLU A 226 -18.56 4.45 -1.59
CA GLU A 226 -19.56 4.37 -2.66
C GLU A 226 -19.01 4.89 -3.99
N ASP A 227 -18.21 5.96 -3.94
CA ASP A 227 -17.54 6.52 -5.11
C ASP A 227 -16.50 5.54 -5.67
N LEU A 228 -15.75 4.85 -4.82
CA LEU A 228 -14.75 3.87 -5.27
C LEU A 228 -15.36 2.54 -5.73
N ALA A 229 -16.49 2.13 -5.14
CA ALA A 229 -17.11 0.81 -5.37
C ALA A 229 -17.78 0.67 -6.75
N GLN A 230 -18.08 1.77 -7.44
CA GLN A 230 -18.71 1.77 -8.76
C GLN A 230 -17.81 2.46 -9.80
N GLU A 231 -17.44 1.77 -10.89
CA GLU A 231 -16.41 2.24 -11.85
C GLU A 231 -16.72 3.66 -12.38
N HIS A 232 -18.00 3.90 -12.69
CA HIS A 232 -18.47 5.16 -13.24
C HIS A 232 -18.55 6.31 -12.22
N LEU A 233 -18.65 6.01 -10.91
CA LEU A 233 -18.53 7.01 -9.84
C LEU A 233 -17.05 7.29 -9.57
N CYS A 234 -16.21 6.25 -9.57
CA CYS A 234 -14.77 6.37 -9.41
C CYS A 234 -14.16 7.24 -10.52
N GLU A 235 -14.59 7.06 -11.77
CA GLU A 235 -14.21 7.95 -12.88
C GLU A 235 -14.63 9.42 -12.65
N LYS A 236 -15.86 9.67 -12.18
CA LYS A 236 -16.32 11.03 -11.85
C LYS A 236 -15.51 11.65 -10.71
N LEU A 237 -15.29 10.91 -9.62
CA LEU A 237 -14.47 11.34 -8.48
C LEU A 237 -13.06 11.72 -8.94
N MET A 238 -12.41 10.87 -9.74
CA MET A 238 -11.05 11.11 -10.20
C MET A 238 -10.95 12.31 -11.17
N LEU A 239 -11.98 12.56 -11.98
CA LEU A 239 -12.10 13.78 -12.77
C LEU A 239 -12.27 15.04 -11.89
N ASN A 240 -13.05 14.95 -10.82
CA ASN A 240 -13.23 16.04 -9.85
C ASN A 240 -11.91 16.34 -9.10
N ILE A 241 -11.19 15.31 -8.65
CA ILE A 241 -9.86 15.46 -8.03
C ILE A 241 -8.88 16.09 -9.04
N ALA A 242 -8.85 15.61 -10.29
CA ALA A 242 -8.01 16.19 -11.34
C ALA A 242 -8.31 17.68 -11.57
N HIS A 243 -9.60 18.06 -11.61
CA HIS A 243 -10.02 19.45 -11.72
C HIS A 243 -9.53 20.31 -10.53
N SER A 244 -9.69 19.83 -9.29
CA SER A 244 -9.21 20.52 -8.08
C SER A 244 -7.69 20.66 -8.03
N LEU A 245 -6.95 19.77 -8.68
CA LEU A 245 -5.49 19.85 -8.88
C LEU A 245 -5.08 20.75 -10.07
N GLY A 246 -6.03 21.39 -10.76
CA GLY A 246 -5.78 22.18 -11.96
C GLY A 246 -5.37 21.35 -13.19
N LYS A 247 -5.56 20.02 -13.17
CA LYS A 247 -5.10 19.09 -14.20
C LYS A 247 -6.17 18.82 -15.24
N ARG A 248 -5.85 19.14 -16.50
CA ARG A 248 -6.71 18.82 -17.65
C ARG A 248 -6.43 17.40 -18.16
N MET A 249 -7.35 16.48 -17.91
CA MET A 249 -7.27 15.11 -18.44
C MET A 249 -7.47 15.11 -19.96
N ARG A 250 -6.41 14.82 -20.72
CA ARG A 250 -6.41 14.80 -22.20
C ARG A 250 -6.28 13.40 -22.82
N LEU A 251 -5.97 12.39 -22.02
CA LEU A 251 -5.73 11.02 -22.50
C LEU A 251 -7.05 10.30 -22.82
N ARG A 252 -7.28 10.05 -24.10
CA ARG A 252 -8.45 9.35 -24.65
C ARG A 252 -8.02 8.17 -25.54
N SER A 253 -7.11 7.34 -25.04
CA SER A 253 -6.65 6.13 -25.72
C SER A 253 -7.39 4.91 -25.17
N ALA A 254 -7.95 4.08 -26.05
CA ALA A 254 -8.57 2.80 -25.68
C ALA A 254 -7.61 1.90 -24.88
N THR A 255 -6.29 1.97 -25.16
CA THR A 255 -5.27 1.22 -24.40
C THR A 255 -5.11 1.74 -22.97
N TYR A 256 -5.26 3.05 -22.75
CA TYR A 256 -5.28 3.61 -21.39
C TYR A 256 -6.55 3.23 -20.64
N GLU A 257 -7.70 3.32 -21.31
CA GLU A 257 -9.00 2.95 -20.75
C GLU A 257 -9.06 1.47 -20.32
N ALA A 258 -8.55 0.57 -21.18
CA ALA A 258 -8.41 -0.85 -20.85
C ALA A 258 -7.48 -1.09 -19.64
N ARG A 259 -6.33 -0.40 -19.56
CA ARG A 259 -5.44 -0.48 -18.40
C ARG A 259 -6.10 0.06 -17.12
N ARG A 260 -6.87 1.14 -17.22
CA ARG A 260 -7.62 1.73 -16.10
C ARG A 260 -8.67 0.75 -15.57
N ARG A 261 -9.40 0.05 -16.45
CA ARG A 261 -10.33 -1.03 -16.08
C ARG A 261 -9.63 -2.19 -15.38
N VAL A 262 -8.48 -2.62 -15.90
CA VAL A 262 -7.67 -3.67 -15.25
C VAL A 262 -7.21 -3.22 -13.86
N LEU A 263 -6.62 -2.03 -13.71
CA LEU A 263 -6.21 -1.52 -12.41
C LEU A 263 -7.37 -1.44 -11.42
N TYR A 264 -8.51 -0.90 -11.85
CA TYR A 264 -9.73 -0.84 -11.05
C TYR A 264 -10.14 -2.24 -10.59
N ALA A 265 -10.29 -3.20 -11.52
CA ALA A 265 -10.66 -4.57 -11.22
C ALA A 265 -9.68 -5.31 -10.30
N THR A 266 -8.37 -5.04 -10.40
CA THR A 266 -7.34 -5.57 -9.48
C THR A 266 -7.50 -5.02 -8.06
N LEU A 267 -7.88 -3.75 -7.91
CA LEU A 267 -8.01 -3.12 -6.59
C LEU A 267 -9.37 -3.37 -5.92
N MET A 268 -10.46 -3.59 -6.67
CA MET A 268 -11.81 -3.74 -6.12
C MET A 268 -12.02 -4.87 -5.09
N PRO A 269 -11.42 -6.07 -5.22
CA PRO A 269 -11.56 -7.11 -4.19
C PRO A 269 -11.07 -6.67 -2.81
N SER A 270 -10.07 -5.79 -2.76
CA SER A 270 -9.62 -5.17 -1.50
C SER A 270 -10.69 -4.26 -0.93
N ILE A 271 -11.29 -3.41 -1.77
CA ILE A 271 -12.38 -2.50 -1.39
C ILE A 271 -13.55 -3.26 -0.79
N GLN A 272 -13.96 -4.36 -1.43
CA GLN A 272 -15.06 -5.18 -0.94
C GLN A 272 -14.73 -5.93 0.36
N ARG A 273 -13.51 -6.46 0.51
CA ARG A 273 -13.09 -7.22 1.69
C ARG A 273 -13.05 -6.37 2.96
N TYR A 274 -12.26 -5.30 2.99
CA TYR A 274 -12.03 -4.54 4.24
C TYR A 274 -13.27 -3.79 4.71
N GLU A 275 -14.18 -3.44 3.80
CA GLU A 275 -15.44 -2.79 4.15
C GLU A 275 -16.59 -3.78 4.41
N GLN A 276 -16.39 -5.09 4.20
CA GLN A 276 -17.27 -6.14 4.74
C GLN A 276 -16.83 -6.57 6.14
N LEU A 277 -15.52 -6.66 6.38
CA LEU A 277 -14.94 -7.02 7.68
C LEU A 277 -15.01 -5.87 8.68
N GLY A 278 -14.91 -4.62 8.23
CA GLY A 278 -15.21 -3.43 9.03
C GLY A 278 -16.70 -3.12 9.17
N GLY A 279 -17.53 -4.17 9.24
CA GLY A 279 -19.01 -4.15 9.29
C GLY A 279 -19.58 -4.19 10.69
#